data_AF-A0AAE3WEP4-F1
#
_entry.id   AF-A0AAE3WEP4-F1
#
_cell.length_a   1.000
_cell.length_b   1.000
_cell.length_c   1.000
_cell.angle_alpha   90.00
_cell.angle_beta   90.00
_cell.angle_gamma   90.00
#
_symmetry.space_group_name_H-M   'P 1'
#
loop_
_entity.id
_entity.type
_entity.pdbx_description
1 polymer ?
#
loop_
_entity_poly.entity_id
_entity_poly.type
_entity_poly.pdbx_seq_one_letter_code
_entity_poly.pdbx_strand_id
1 'polypeptide(L)'
;MFTTVTELAVDLSAPPPDLQAQAGLYVLILCRGDIDPDWQWDMARKIALAHPVLVAAWGPGTTTWDDAIDMVCIVGEALGGIPHPPEILTTWHDGEPLEETVAFLATSPKYDQAPADKLLILDMGNTSATASDVARLLARQD
;
A
#
# COMPACT_ATOMS: atom_id res chain seq x y z
N MET A 1 0.56 15.29 8.54
CA MET A 1 1.60 14.31 8.88
C MET A 1 0.99 13.02 9.43
N PHE A 2 1.70 11.89 9.28
CA PHE A 2 1.38 10.61 9.93
C PHE A 2 1.85 10.64 11.38
N THR A 3 1.00 10.25 12.32
CA THR A 3 1.33 10.11 13.75
C THR A 3 1.98 8.75 14.06
N THR A 4 1.70 7.75 13.22
CA THR A 4 2.23 6.40 13.34
C THR A 4 2.76 5.93 11.99
N VAL A 5 4.01 5.46 11.96
CA VAL A 5 4.60 4.80 10.79
C VAL A 5 5.10 3.44 11.25
N THR A 6 4.64 2.38 10.60
CA THR A 6 5.04 1.00 10.89
C THR A 6 5.59 0.35 9.64
N GLU A 7 6.63 -0.44 9.78
CA GLU A 7 7.18 -1.28 8.73
C GLU A 7 6.77 -2.72 8.96
N LEU A 8 6.41 -3.41 7.88
CA LEU A 8 6.32 -4.85 7.81
C LEU A 8 7.24 -5.34 6.69
N ALA A 9 8.36 -5.95 7.07
CA ALA A 9 9.21 -6.66 6.12
C ALA A 9 8.49 -7.91 5.60
N VAL A 10 8.50 -8.09 4.28
CA VAL A 10 7.78 -9.17 3.60
C VAL A 10 8.76 -10.12 2.94
N ASP A 11 8.62 -11.41 3.24
CA ASP A 11 9.35 -12.48 2.57
C ASP A 11 8.54 -12.99 1.38
N LEU A 12 8.94 -12.61 0.16
CA LEU A 12 8.29 -13.04 -1.09
C LEU A 12 8.39 -14.55 -1.34
N SER A 13 9.22 -15.29 -0.60
CA SER A 13 9.29 -16.76 -0.68
C SER A 13 8.30 -17.49 0.21
N ALA A 14 7.62 -16.76 1.11
CA ALA A 14 6.59 -17.26 2.01
C ALA A 14 5.20 -16.79 1.56
N PRO A 15 4.10 -17.41 2.02
CA PRO A 15 2.76 -16.86 1.82
C PRO A 15 2.67 -15.42 2.33
N PRO A 16 1.88 -14.53 1.68
CA PRO A 16 1.78 -13.14 2.10
C PRO A 16 1.33 -13.04 3.58
N PRO A 17 1.83 -12.07 4.37
CA PRO A 17 1.44 -11.92 5.76
C PRO A 17 0.02 -11.37 5.90
N ASP A 18 -0.68 -11.75 6.96
CA ASP A 18 -1.98 -11.14 7.29
C ASP A 18 -1.80 -9.71 7.79
N LEU A 19 -2.71 -8.83 7.36
CA LEU A 19 -2.76 -7.43 7.80
C LEU A 19 -3.91 -7.22 8.77
N GLN A 20 -3.66 -6.41 9.80
CA GLN A 20 -4.71 -6.01 10.73
C GLN A 20 -5.43 -4.79 10.19
N ALA A 21 -6.77 -4.84 10.17
CA ALA A 21 -7.59 -3.69 9.81
C ALA A 21 -7.40 -2.54 10.82
N GLN A 22 -7.19 -1.33 10.32
CA GLN A 22 -6.97 -0.14 11.14
C GLN A 22 -7.64 1.08 10.49
N ALA A 23 -8.41 1.83 11.27
CA ALA A 23 -8.97 3.09 10.79
C ALA A 23 -7.85 4.10 10.48
N GLY A 24 -8.02 4.85 9.39
CA GLY A 24 -7.08 5.90 8.97
C GLY A 24 -5.74 5.38 8.42
N LEU A 25 -5.71 4.14 7.93
CA LEU A 25 -4.52 3.49 7.40
C LEU A 25 -4.23 3.89 5.95
N TYR A 26 -3.00 4.34 5.70
CA TYR A 26 -2.38 4.34 4.37
C TYR A 26 -1.43 3.17 4.27
N VAL A 27 -1.31 2.59 3.08
CA VAL A 27 -0.34 1.53 2.78
C VAL A 27 0.59 2.02 1.69
N LEU A 28 1.90 1.93 1.93
CA LEU A 28 2.94 2.10 0.92
C LEU A 28 3.58 0.75 0.66
N ILE A 29 3.45 0.25 -0.56
CA ILE A 29 4.12 -0.96 -1.04
C ILE A 29 5.46 -0.54 -1.64
N LEU A 30 6.56 -0.87 -0.97
CA LEU A 30 7.91 -0.67 -1.49
C LEU A 30 8.34 -1.95 -2.21
N CYS A 31 8.30 -1.94 -3.54
CA CYS A 31 8.64 -3.14 -4.30
C CYS A 31 9.09 -2.86 -5.73
N ARG A 32 9.73 -3.85 -6.34
CA ARG A 32 9.72 -4.02 -7.79
C ARG A 32 8.50 -4.86 -8.18
N GLY A 33 7.95 -4.61 -9.36
CA GLY A 33 6.80 -5.33 -9.92
C GLY A 33 7.08 -6.73 -10.46
N ASP A 34 8.30 -7.24 -10.32
CA ASP A 34 8.67 -8.62 -10.66
C ASP A 34 8.22 -9.61 -9.55
N ILE A 35 6.94 -9.52 -9.17
CA ILE A 35 6.30 -10.36 -8.16
C ILE A 35 5.42 -11.39 -8.87
N ASP A 36 5.36 -12.59 -8.30
CA ASP A 36 4.46 -13.65 -8.79
C ASP A 36 2.99 -13.17 -8.76
N PRO A 37 2.23 -13.27 -9.88
CA PRO A 37 0.88 -12.73 -9.95
C PRO A 37 -0.12 -13.35 -8.95
N ASP A 38 0.00 -14.65 -8.66
CA ASP A 38 -0.90 -15.31 -7.70
C ASP A 38 -0.57 -14.85 -6.27
N TRP A 39 0.71 -14.70 -5.96
CA TRP A 39 1.16 -14.12 -4.70
C TRP A 39 0.68 -12.67 -4.53
N GLN A 40 0.84 -11.85 -5.57
CA GLN A 40 0.41 -10.45 -5.59
C GLN A 40 -1.10 -10.34 -5.37
N TRP A 41 -1.88 -11.20 -6.03
CA TRP A 41 -3.32 -11.29 -5.86
C TRP A 41 -3.73 -11.62 -4.42
N ASP A 42 -3.09 -12.61 -3.80
CA ASP A 42 -3.36 -12.97 -2.42
C ASP A 42 -2.96 -11.85 -1.44
N MET A 43 -1.88 -11.11 -1.72
CA MET A 43 -1.52 -9.95 -0.92
C MET A 43 -2.51 -8.80 -1.11
N ALA A 44 -2.97 -8.52 -2.34
CA ALA A 44 -3.99 -7.52 -2.63
C ALA A 44 -5.30 -7.80 -1.87
N ARG A 45 -5.70 -9.08 -1.74
CA ARG A 45 -6.82 -9.49 -0.87
C ARG A 45 -6.61 -9.09 0.59
N LYS A 46 -5.42 -9.33 1.14
CA LYS A 46 -5.10 -8.99 2.54
C LYS A 46 -5.05 -7.48 2.75
N ILE A 47 -4.55 -6.72 1.77
CA ILE A 47 -4.60 -5.26 1.76
C ILE A 47 -6.05 -4.77 1.76
N ALA A 48 -6.90 -5.29 0.87
CA ALA A 48 -8.30 -4.89 0.81
C ALA A 48 -9.05 -5.16 2.12
N LEU A 49 -8.82 -6.33 2.74
CA LEU A 49 -9.39 -6.69 4.05
C LEU A 49 -8.88 -5.84 5.22
N ALA A 50 -7.74 -5.14 5.07
CA ALA A 50 -7.28 -4.17 6.06
C ALA A 50 -8.01 -2.82 5.98
N HIS A 51 -8.85 -2.62 4.95
CA HIS A 51 -9.62 -1.40 4.68
C HIS A 51 -8.79 -0.09 4.72
N PRO A 52 -7.65 -0.01 4.00
CA PRO A 52 -6.90 1.23 3.91
C PRO A 52 -7.69 2.31 3.17
N VAL A 53 -7.42 3.57 3.50
CA VAL A 53 -7.99 4.73 2.79
C VAL A 53 -7.26 4.95 1.47
N LEU A 54 -5.95 4.69 1.46
CA LEU A 54 -5.08 4.87 0.30
C LEU A 54 -4.03 3.76 0.26
N VAL A 55 -3.79 3.21 -0.92
CA VAL A 55 -2.68 2.30 -1.20
C VAL A 55 -1.84 2.89 -2.33
N ALA A 56 -0.55 3.11 -2.07
CA ALA A 56 0.42 3.51 -3.07
C ALA A 56 1.46 2.41 -3.27
N ALA A 57 1.82 2.12 -4.51
CA ALA A 57 2.94 1.24 -4.83
C ALA A 57 4.09 2.04 -5.44
N TRP A 58 5.31 1.84 -4.93
CA TRP A 58 6.51 2.53 -5.40
C TRP A 58 7.61 1.56 -5.79
N GLY A 59 8.24 1.88 -6.91
CA GLY A 59 9.39 1.18 -7.49
C GLY A 59 9.12 0.75 -8.93
N PRO A 60 10.10 0.13 -9.60
CA PRO A 60 9.96 -0.22 -11.01
C PRO A 60 8.86 -1.25 -11.25
N GLY A 61 7.97 -1.01 -12.21
CA GLY A 61 6.95 -1.95 -12.66
C GLY A 61 5.75 -2.14 -11.72
N THR A 62 5.47 -1.19 -10.83
CA THR A 62 4.42 -1.34 -9.80
C THR A 62 3.00 -1.02 -10.27
N THR A 63 2.78 -0.81 -11.57
CA THR A 63 1.48 -0.51 -12.20
C THR A 63 0.47 -1.66 -12.13
N THR A 64 0.85 -2.82 -11.61
CA THR A 64 -0.04 -4.00 -11.50
C THR A 64 -0.76 -4.05 -10.17
N TRP A 65 -0.34 -3.25 -9.19
CA TRP A 65 -0.87 -3.29 -7.83
C TRP A 65 -2.26 -2.67 -7.71
N ASP A 66 -2.50 -1.54 -8.37
CA ASP A 66 -3.81 -0.91 -8.46
C ASP A 66 -4.80 -1.85 -9.16
N ASP A 67 -4.44 -2.41 -10.33
CA ASP A 67 -5.25 -3.42 -11.02
C ASP A 67 -5.62 -4.61 -10.11
N ALA A 68 -4.65 -5.15 -9.36
CA ALA A 68 -4.88 -6.29 -8.47
C ALA A 68 -5.83 -5.95 -7.32
N ILE A 69 -5.68 -4.77 -6.71
CA ILE A 69 -6.52 -4.31 -5.60
C ILE A 69 -7.94 -4.00 -6.09
N ASP A 70 -8.07 -3.29 -7.20
CA ASP A 70 -9.36 -2.95 -7.80
C ASP A 70 -10.13 -4.21 -8.19
N MET A 71 -9.44 -5.18 -8.82
CA MET A 71 -10.04 -6.45 -9.18
C MET A 71 -10.45 -7.27 -7.96
N VAL A 72 -9.70 -7.26 -6.86
CA VAL A 72 -10.10 -7.89 -5.60
C VAL A 72 -11.38 -7.24 -5.05
N CYS A 73 -11.48 -5.92 -5.09
CA CYS A 73 -12.66 -5.19 -4.65
C CYS A 73 -13.90 -5.49 -5.53
N ILE A 74 -13.73 -5.53 -6.87
CA ILE A 74 -14.80 -5.82 -7.83
C ILE A 74 -15.24 -7.30 -7.76
N VAL A 75 -14.28 -8.22 -7.86
CA VAL A 75 -14.55 -9.67 -7.90
C VAL A 75 -14.95 -10.20 -6.52
N GLY A 76 -14.45 -9.59 -5.44
CA GLY A 76 -14.84 -9.91 -4.07
C GLY A 76 -16.35 -9.78 -3.84
N GLU A 77 -17.01 -8.81 -4.45
CA GLU A 77 -18.47 -8.67 -4.40
C GLU A 77 -19.18 -9.74 -5.24
N ALA A 78 -18.65 -10.07 -6.43
CA ALA A 78 -19.27 -11.02 -7.37
C ALA A 78 -19.08 -12.52 -7.01
N LEU A 79 -18.03 -12.89 -6.28
CA LEU A 79 -17.69 -14.28 -5.91
C LEU A 79 -17.97 -14.61 -4.44
N GLY A 80 -18.70 -13.76 -3.71
CA GLY A 80 -19.03 -14.00 -2.30
C GLY A 80 -17.84 -13.84 -1.33
N GLY A 81 -16.87 -13.00 -1.71
CA GLY A 81 -15.69 -12.66 -0.92
C GLY A 81 -15.97 -11.54 0.08
N ILE A 82 -15.61 -10.29 -0.26
CA ILE A 82 -15.68 -9.13 0.64
C ILE A 82 -17.08 -8.52 0.56
N PRO A 83 -17.92 -8.62 1.62
CA PRO A 83 -19.20 -7.94 1.66
C PRO A 83 -18.93 -6.44 1.86
N HIS A 84 -19.37 -5.60 0.92
CA HIS A 84 -19.10 -4.16 0.87
C HIS A 84 -17.60 -3.85 0.72
N PRO A 85 -17.04 -3.96 -0.51
CA PRO A 85 -15.65 -3.63 -0.73
C PRO A 85 -15.36 -2.19 -0.29
N PRO A 86 -14.26 -1.94 0.42
CA PRO A 86 -13.88 -0.58 0.77
C PRO A 86 -13.64 0.27 -0.47
N GLU A 87 -14.02 1.55 -0.39
CA GLU A 87 -13.55 2.55 -1.33
C GLU A 87 -12.07 2.84 -1.01
N ILE A 88 -11.17 2.11 -1.68
CA ILE A 88 -9.72 2.30 -1.55
C ILE A 88 -9.26 3.19 -2.70
N LEU A 89 -8.56 4.28 -2.40
CA LEU A 89 -7.82 5.00 -3.43
C LEU A 89 -6.51 4.27 -3.71
N THR A 90 -6.30 3.85 -4.95
CA THR A 90 -5.07 3.21 -5.41
C THR A 90 -4.24 4.18 -6.25
N THR A 91 -2.92 4.09 -6.17
CA THR A 91 -1.97 4.81 -7.04
C THR A 91 -0.67 4.04 -7.17
N TRP A 92 0.05 4.26 -8.26
CA TRP A 92 1.38 3.70 -8.50
C TRP A 92 2.36 4.82 -8.86
N HIS A 93 3.63 4.62 -8.51
CA HIS A 93 4.71 5.56 -8.73
C HIS A 93 5.88 4.82 -9.39
N ASP A 94 5.65 4.39 -10.63
CA ASP A 94 6.61 3.61 -11.42
C ASP A 94 7.68 4.54 -12.01
N GLY A 95 8.90 4.41 -11.51
CA GLY A 95 10.05 5.20 -11.97
C GLY A 95 10.11 6.64 -11.44
N GLU A 96 9.19 7.02 -10.56
CA GLU A 96 9.23 8.33 -9.87
C GLU A 96 10.25 8.34 -8.73
N PRO A 97 10.86 9.49 -8.40
CA PRO A 97 11.67 9.62 -7.20
C PRO A 97 10.84 9.30 -5.94
N LEU A 98 11.41 8.51 -5.02
CA LEU A 98 10.75 8.18 -3.74
C LEU A 98 10.29 9.43 -2.97
N GLU A 99 11.05 10.51 -3.04
CA GLU A 99 10.73 11.79 -2.41
C GLU A 99 9.39 12.37 -2.89
N GLU A 100 9.07 12.24 -4.18
CA GLU A 100 7.80 12.73 -4.75
C GLU A 100 6.63 11.90 -4.26
N THR A 101 6.78 10.57 -4.21
CA THR A 101 5.76 9.66 -3.64
C THR A 101 5.53 9.91 -2.16
N VAL A 102 6.60 10.11 -1.38
CA VAL A 102 6.48 10.43 0.06
C VAL A 102 5.79 11.78 0.25
N ALA A 103 6.13 12.79 -0.55
CA ALA A 103 5.46 14.10 -0.52
C ALA A 103 3.98 13.99 -0.92
N PHE A 104 3.66 13.19 -1.94
CA PHE A 104 2.28 12.88 -2.34
C PHE A 104 1.50 12.25 -1.19
N LEU A 105 2.03 11.22 -0.52
CA LEU A 105 1.37 10.57 0.61
C LEU A 105 1.16 11.53 1.79
N ALA A 106 2.15 12.39 2.07
CA ALA A 106 2.09 13.35 3.18
C ALA A 106 1.06 14.48 2.95
N THR A 107 0.81 14.83 1.69
CA THR A 107 -0.08 15.94 1.29
C THR A 107 -1.41 15.48 0.71
N SER A 108 -1.57 14.18 0.42
CA SER A 108 -2.81 13.61 -0.09
C SER A 108 -3.96 13.96 0.84
N PRO A 109 -5.07 14.51 0.31
CA PRO A 109 -6.20 14.91 1.12
C PRO A 109 -6.66 13.71 1.92
N LYS A 110 -6.62 13.84 3.25
CA LYS A 110 -7.23 12.88 4.16
C LYS A 110 -8.71 12.92 3.84
N TYR A 111 -9.22 11.89 3.14
CA TYR A 111 -10.61 11.86 2.70
C TYR A 111 -11.54 12.13 3.88
N ASP A 112 -12.58 12.92 3.63
CA ASP A 112 -13.41 13.67 4.59
C ASP A 112 -14.13 12.80 5.65
N GLN A 113 -14.00 11.47 5.58
CA GLN A 113 -14.66 10.52 6.48
C GLN A 113 -13.78 10.03 7.64
N ALA A 114 -12.46 10.20 7.61
CA ALA A 114 -11.59 9.90 8.76
C ALA A 114 -10.22 10.57 8.66
N PRO A 115 -9.63 11.07 9.77
CA PRO A 115 -8.24 11.49 9.77
C PRO A 115 -7.35 10.26 9.48
N ALA A 116 -6.79 10.20 8.27
CA ALA A 116 -5.76 9.22 7.95
C ALA A 116 -4.41 9.69 8.50
N ASP A 117 -3.90 9.03 9.53
CA ASP A 117 -2.68 9.42 10.22
C ASP A 117 -1.73 8.24 10.48
N LYS A 118 -2.04 7.05 9.95
CA LYS A 118 -1.18 5.88 10.04
C LYS A 118 -0.65 5.50 8.67
N LEU A 119 0.63 5.18 8.59
CA LEU A 119 1.27 4.63 7.40
C LEU A 119 1.85 3.25 7.73
N LEU A 120 1.40 2.22 7.00
CA LEU A 120 2.05 0.93 6.94
C LEU A 120 2.91 0.86 5.69
N ILE A 121 4.20 0.60 5.89
CA ILE A 121 5.15 0.33 4.81
C ILE A 121 5.26 -1.20 4.68
N LEU A 122 4.84 -1.73 3.54
CA LEU A 122 5.09 -3.12 3.16
C LEU A 122 6.41 -3.15 2.39
N ASP A 123 7.49 -3.50 3.08
CA ASP A 123 8.83 -3.56 2.49
C ASP A 123 9.07 -4.96 1.92
N MET A 124 8.98 -5.09 0.59
CA MET A 124 9.18 -6.37 -0.10
C MET A 124 10.65 -6.76 -0.21
N GLY A 125 11.59 -5.89 0.21
CA GLY A 125 13.03 -6.15 0.16
C GLY A 125 13.61 -6.32 -1.24
N ASN A 126 12.81 -6.11 -2.29
CA ASN A 126 13.22 -6.27 -3.68
C ASN A 126 13.43 -4.93 -4.40
N THR A 127 13.24 -3.77 -3.77
CA THR A 127 13.45 -2.45 -4.41
C THR A 127 14.72 -1.76 -3.93
N SER A 128 15.04 -0.60 -4.52
CA SER A 128 16.25 0.18 -4.19
C SER A 128 16.11 1.06 -2.94
N ALA A 129 14.89 1.25 -2.45
CA ALA A 129 14.58 2.01 -1.25
C ALA A 129 14.19 1.07 -0.09
N THR A 130 14.34 1.60 1.12
CA THR A 130 13.96 0.93 2.36
C THR A 130 12.93 1.76 3.12
N ALA A 131 12.25 1.14 4.08
CA ALA A 131 11.41 1.89 5.03
C ALA A 131 12.18 3.01 5.77
N SER A 132 13.49 2.83 6.00
CA SER A 132 14.36 3.85 6.59
C SER A 132 14.59 5.07 5.68
N ASP A 133 14.51 4.92 4.36
CA ASP A 133 14.53 6.04 3.42
C ASP A 133 13.22 6.83 3.49
N VAL A 134 12.09 6.13 3.53
CA VAL A 134 10.75 6.74 3.69
C VAL A 134 10.66 7.53 4.99
N ALA A 135 11.11 6.97 6.11
CA ALA A 135 11.10 7.64 7.41
C ALA A 135 11.93 8.93 7.40
N ARG A 136 13.10 8.93 6.74
CA ARG A 136 13.95 10.12 6.58
C ARG A 136 13.28 11.19 5.73
N LEU A 137 12.56 10.81 4.69
CA LEU A 137 11.84 11.74 3.82
C LEU A 137 10.62 12.35 4.54
N LEU A 138 9.87 11.55 5.29
CA LEU A 138 8.75 12.04 6.09
C LEU A 138 9.19 13.09 7.13
N ALA A 139 10.32 12.86 7.81
CA ALA A 139 10.86 13.79 8.80
C ALA A 139 11.37 15.12 8.20
N ARG A 140 11.47 15.24 6.87
CA ARG A 140 11.82 16.49 6.17
C ARG A 140 10.62 17.32 5.76
N GLN A 141 9.41 16.77 5.87
CA GLN A 141 8.15 17.42 5.51
C GLN A 141 7.52 18.17 6.70
N ASP A 142 8.26 18.28 7.82
CA ASP A 142 7.92 19.02 9.04
C ASP A 142 8.36 20.49 9.01
#